data_AF-A0A6A2XRS1-F1
#
_entry.id   AF-A0A6A2XRS1-F1
#
_cell.length_a   1.000
_cell.length_b   1.000
_cell.length_c   1.000
_cell.angle_alpha   90.00
_cell.angle_beta   90.00
_cell.angle_gamma   90.00
#
_symmetry.space_group_name_H-M   'P 1'
#
loop_
_entity.id
_entity.type
_entity.pdbx_description
1 polymer ?
#
loop_
_entity_poly.entity_id
_entity_poly.type
_entity_poly.pdbx_seq_one_letter_code
_entity_poly.pdbx_strand_id
1 'polypeptide(L)'
;MKERQRWRAEEDALLCAYVKQYGPREWNLVSHRMNTPLNRDAKSCLERWNNYLKPGIKKGSLTEEEQRLVIRLQAKHGNKWKKIAAEVPGRTAKRLGKWWEVFKEKQQREHKEKHKTVESVENGKYDRILETFAEKLVKQRHSSTFPMAASNGVFLPTDPPSPAPTLLPPWLSSNSSNTSVVRPPSPSVTLSLSPSTVPAAPRIPWLQPERMSETNPVLGNMVPHGSFSSCSENMLISELVDCCRELDEGHRAWAAHKKEAAWRLRRVELQLESEKAGRRRKKMEEIESKIEALREEQKTALDMIEAEYREQLDGLRRDAEAKDQKLAEQWGAKHLHLTKFLEQMGCRARVGEPNGR
;
A
#
# COMPACT_ATOMS: atom_id res chain seq x y z
N MET A 1 -4.90 20.27 -22.39
CA MET A 1 -4.35 20.91 -21.17
C MET A 1 -2.94 21.38 -21.48
N LYS A 2 -2.59 22.66 -21.30
CA LYS A 2 -1.20 23.14 -21.37
C LYS A 2 -0.40 22.42 -20.29
N GLU A 3 0.65 21.69 -20.65
CA GLU A 3 1.51 21.00 -19.68
C GLU A 3 2.10 21.99 -18.67
N ARG A 4 2.16 21.60 -17.39
CA ARG A 4 2.80 22.39 -16.34
C ARG A 4 4.32 22.27 -16.47
N GLN A 5 4.90 23.09 -17.33
CA GLN A 5 6.34 23.11 -17.58
C GLN A 5 7.11 23.60 -16.34
N ARG A 6 8.10 22.83 -15.90
CA ARG A 6 8.95 23.14 -14.74
C ARG A 6 9.85 24.34 -15.06
N TRP A 7 10.05 25.24 -14.09
CA TRP A 7 10.97 26.38 -14.21
C TRP A 7 12.42 25.91 -14.18
N ARG A 8 13.23 26.33 -15.15
CA ARG A 8 14.69 26.12 -15.19
C ARG A 8 15.42 27.18 -14.35
N ALA A 9 16.63 26.87 -13.93
CA ALA A 9 17.48 27.79 -13.18
C ALA A 9 17.82 29.06 -13.99
N GLU A 10 18.02 28.93 -15.30
CA GLU A 10 18.22 30.04 -16.23
C GLU A 10 17.03 31.00 -16.23
N GLU A 11 15.80 30.45 -16.31
CA GLU A 11 14.56 31.24 -16.31
C GLU A 11 14.36 31.95 -14.96
N ASP A 12 14.72 31.30 -13.85
CA ASP A 12 14.68 31.89 -12.51
C ASP A 12 15.71 33.03 -12.37
N ALA A 13 16.92 32.84 -12.90
CA ALA A 13 17.97 33.88 -12.91
C ALA A 13 17.54 35.09 -13.74
N LEU A 14 16.91 34.86 -14.89
CA LEU A 14 16.34 35.91 -15.73
C LEU A 14 15.27 36.72 -14.98
N LEU A 15 14.34 36.05 -14.30
CA LEU A 15 13.32 36.72 -13.48
C LEU A 15 13.93 37.53 -12.34
N CYS A 16 14.93 36.99 -11.64
CA CYS A 16 15.63 37.70 -10.58
C CYS A 16 16.35 38.95 -11.10
N ALA A 17 17.04 38.85 -12.25
CA ALA A 17 17.71 39.97 -12.88
C ALA A 17 16.72 41.04 -13.35
N TYR A 18 15.61 40.64 -13.96
CA TYR A 18 14.53 41.54 -14.36
C TYR A 18 13.98 42.33 -13.18
N VAL A 19 13.65 41.65 -12.07
CA VAL A 19 13.11 42.33 -10.89
C VAL A 19 14.14 43.23 -10.22
N LYS A 20 15.43 42.85 -10.25
CA LYS A 20 16.52 43.70 -9.74
C LYS A 20 16.65 45.01 -10.54
N GLN A 21 16.41 44.99 -11.85
CA GLN A 21 16.54 46.16 -12.72
C GLN A 21 15.26 47.01 -12.79
N TYR A 22 14.10 46.38 -12.97
CA TYR A 22 12.83 47.08 -13.28
C TYR A 22 11.81 47.05 -12.14
N GLY A 23 12.07 46.25 -11.10
CA GLY A 23 11.12 45.98 -10.02
C GLY A 23 10.11 44.87 -10.35
N PRO A 24 9.29 44.43 -9.38
CA PRO A 24 8.32 43.34 -9.55
C PRO A 24 7.03 43.80 -10.25
N ARG A 25 7.16 44.46 -11.41
CA ARG A 25 6.08 45.04 -12.20
C ARG A 25 6.21 44.65 -13.68
N GLU A 26 5.12 44.80 -14.44
CA GLU A 26 5.14 44.65 -15.91
C GLU A 26 5.67 43.28 -16.39
N TRP A 27 5.18 42.18 -15.80
CA TRP A 27 5.64 40.81 -16.08
C TRP A 27 5.48 40.36 -17.55
N ASN A 28 4.67 41.07 -18.33
CA ASN A 28 4.49 40.89 -19.76
C ASN A 28 5.71 41.36 -20.57
N LEU A 29 6.52 42.28 -20.03
CA LEU A 29 7.69 42.84 -20.72
C LEU A 29 8.99 42.10 -20.41
N VAL A 30 8.96 41.04 -19.58
CA VAL A 30 10.15 40.30 -19.16
C VAL A 30 10.96 39.80 -20.36
N SER A 31 10.31 39.18 -21.34
CA SER A 31 11.00 38.66 -22.52
C SER A 31 11.60 39.76 -23.40
N HIS A 32 10.88 40.88 -23.56
CA HIS A 32 11.31 42.01 -24.38
C HIS A 32 12.45 42.80 -23.71
N ARG A 33 12.34 43.11 -22.41
CA ARG A 33 13.33 43.93 -21.70
C ARG A 33 14.63 43.20 -21.40
N MET A 34 14.58 41.87 -21.26
CA MET A 34 15.79 41.07 -21.03
C MET A 34 16.42 40.56 -22.33
N ASN A 35 15.89 40.94 -23.51
CA ASN A 35 16.34 40.47 -24.83
C ASN A 35 16.54 38.95 -24.92
N THR A 36 15.80 38.19 -24.10
CA THR A 36 15.87 36.74 -23.99
C THR A 36 14.48 36.19 -24.21
N PRO A 37 14.28 35.24 -25.15
CA PRO A 37 12.96 34.64 -25.38
C PRO A 37 12.56 33.80 -24.15
N LEU A 38 11.59 34.31 -23.38
CA LEU A 38 10.99 33.57 -22.28
C LEU A 38 9.60 33.10 -22.73
N ASN A 39 9.49 31.81 -23.05
CA ASN A 39 8.23 31.21 -23.49
C ASN A 39 7.30 30.92 -22.29
N ARG A 40 6.98 31.95 -21.49
CA ARG A 40 6.16 31.88 -20.28
C ARG A 40 5.17 33.03 -20.25
N ASP A 41 3.94 32.72 -19.84
CA ASP A 41 2.90 33.74 -19.65
C ASP A 41 3.25 34.67 -18.48
N ALA A 42 2.93 35.96 -18.58
CA ALA A 42 3.20 36.99 -17.56
C ALA A 42 2.68 36.59 -16.15
N LYS A 43 1.53 35.92 -16.11
CA LYS A 43 0.93 35.39 -14.87
C LYS A 43 1.82 34.33 -14.22
N SER A 44 2.44 33.47 -15.03
CA SER A 44 3.37 32.43 -14.56
C SER A 44 4.62 33.07 -13.94
N CYS A 45 5.16 34.12 -14.57
CA CYS A 45 6.30 34.88 -14.05
C CYS A 45 5.99 35.51 -12.68
N LEU A 46 4.86 36.20 -12.56
CA LEU A 46 4.39 36.79 -11.29
C LEU A 46 4.22 35.71 -10.20
N GLU A 47 3.58 34.58 -10.55
CA GLU A 47 3.36 33.49 -9.61
C GLU A 47 4.68 32.86 -9.16
N ARG A 48 5.62 32.67 -10.08
CA ARG A 48 6.96 32.14 -9.79
C ARG A 48 7.70 33.07 -8.83
N TRP A 49 7.67 34.37 -9.09
CA TRP A 49 8.28 35.36 -8.23
C TRP A 49 7.71 35.33 -6.81
N ASN A 50 6.39 35.48 -6.68
CA ASN A 50 5.71 35.60 -5.39
C ASN A 50 5.77 34.33 -4.53
N ASN A 51 5.90 33.15 -5.15
CA ASN A 51 5.85 31.88 -4.43
C ASN A 51 7.24 31.26 -4.20
N TYR A 52 8.28 31.64 -4.97
CA TYR A 52 9.57 30.94 -4.93
C TYR A 52 10.81 31.84 -4.96
N LEU A 53 10.77 32.99 -5.64
CA LEU A 53 11.98 33.81 -5.87
C LEU A 53 12.07 35.03 -4.96
N LYS A 54 10.93 35.58 -4.50
CA LYS A 54 10.90 36.79 -3.67
C LYS A 54 11.79 36.60 -2.42
N PRO A 55 12.66 37.57 -2.08
CA PRO A 55 13.43 37.52 -0.85
C PRO A 55 12.50 37.45 0.37
N GLY A 56 12.89 36.64 1.36
CA GLY A 56 12.09 36.38 2.56
C GLY A 56 11.25 35.09 2.52
N ILE A 57 11.19 34.38 1.38
CA ILE A 57 10.54 33.07 1.31
C ILE A 57 11.49 31.98 1.84
N LYS A 58 11.09 31.31 2.93
CA LYS A 58 11.86 30.19 3.49
C LYS A 58 11.74 28.95 2.60
N LYS A 59 12.85 28.57 1.96
CA LYS A 59 13.00 27.34 1.17
C LYS A 59 13.34 26.19 2.11
N GLY A 60 12.42 25.23 2.30
CA GLY A 60 12.64 24.09 3.20
C GLY A 60 11.35 23.52 3.78
N SER A 61 11.40 22.38 4.46
CA SER A 61 10.28 21.82 5.25
C SER A 61 9.76 22.84 6.27
N LEU A 62 8.48 22.76 6.63
CA LEU A 62 7.93 23.58 7.72
C LEU A 62 8.54 23.09 9.04
N THR A 63 9.04 24.00 9.87
CA THR A 63 9.54 23.65 11.20
C THR A 63 8.36 23.27 12.11
N GLU A 64 8.61 22.54 13.19
CA GLU A 64 7.54 22.08 14.06
C GLU A 64 6.75 23.22 14.71
N GLU A 65 7.40 24.34 14.99
CA GLU A 65 6.76 25.57 15.47
C GLU A 65 5.81 26.14 14.41
N GLU A 66 6.27 26.21 13.15
CA GLU A 66 5.47 26.68 12.03
C GLU A 66 4.28 25.74 11.77
N GLN A 67 4.48 24.42 11.89
CA GLN A 67 3.41 23.43 11.76
C GLN A 67 2.34 23.60 12.84
N ARG A 68 2.74 23.72 14.11
CA ARG A 68 1.84 23.97 15.24
C ARG A 68 1.04 25.26 15.04
N LEU A 69 1.69 26.32 14.55
CA LEU A 69 1.03 27.57 14.23
C LEU A 69 0.00 27.41 13.10
N VAL A 70 0.38 26.74 12.00
CA VAL A 70 -0.53 26.51 10.87
C VAL A 70 -1.75 25.70 11.29
N ILE A 71 -1.59 24.67 12.13
CA ILE A 71 -2.71 23.87 12.66
C ILE A 71 -3.67 24.77 13.45
N ARG A 72 -3.14 25.58 14.38
CA ARG A 72 -3.94 26.50 15.19
C ARG A 72 -4.69 27.52 14.34
N LEU A 73 -4.03 28.10 13.35
CA LEU A 73 -4.61 29.09 12.46
C LEU A 73 -5.64 28.47 11.50
N GLN A 74 -5.40 27.25 11.03
CA GLN A 74 -6.37 26.52 10.23
C GLN A 74 -7.63 26.22 11.05
N ALA A 75 -7.51 25.84 12.32
CA ALA A 75 -8.66 25.63 13.19
C ALA A 75 -9.47 26.92 13.39
N LYS A 76 -8.80 28.07 13.49
CA LYS A 76 -9.43 29.38 13.68
C LYS A 76 -10.03 29.99 12.41
N HIS A 77 -9.39 29.80 11.26
CA HIS A 77 -9.71 30.53 10.02
C HIS A 77 -10.16 29.63 8.87
N GLY A 78 -10.12 28.31 9.02
CA GLY A 78 -10.39 27.34 7.98
C GLY A 78 -9.34 27.35 6.87
N ASN A 79 -9.71 26.93 5.66
CA ASN A 79 -8.79 26.85 4.50
C ASN A 79 -8.48 28.23 3.86
N LYS A 80 -8.37 29.29 4.66
CA LYS A 80 -8.07 30.66 4.21
C LYS A 80 -6.57 30.90 4.16
N TRP A 81 -5.86 30.19 3.28
CA TRP A 81 -4.40 30.15 3.23
C TRP A 81 -3.70 31.50 3.06
N LYS A 82 -4.32 32.47 2.36
CA LYS A 82 -3.77 33.83 2.24
C LYS A 82 -3.71 34.55 3.59
N LYS A 83 -4.74 34.37 4.42
CA LYS A 83 -4.81 34.95 5.77
C LYS A 83 -3.81 34.27 6.69
N ILE A 84 -3.77 32.94 6.65
CA ILE A 84 -2.80 32.15 7.44
C ILE A 84 -1.35 32.51 7.06
N ALA A 85 -1.05 32.68 5.77
CA ALA A 85 0.28 33.06 5.31
C ALA A 85 0.70 34.48 5.72
N ALA A 86 -0.25 35.37 6.04
CA ALA A 86 0.07 36.68 6.60
C ALA A 86 0.56 36.58 8.06
N GLU A 87 0.12 35.57 8.79
CA GLU A 87 0.49 35.32 10.19
C GLU A 87 1.70 34.37 10.32
N VAL A 88 2.08 33.66 9.25
CA VAL A 88 3.25 32.77 9.23
C VAL A 88 4.38 33.42 8.41
N PRO A 89 5.37 34.06 9.06
CA PRO A 89 6.38 34.84 8.35
C PRO A 89 7.23 33.97 7.41
N GLY A 90 7.39 34.45 6.18
CA GLY A 90 8.23 33.82 5.16
C GLY A 90 7.66 32.53 4.54
N ARG A 91 6.39 32.19 4.81
CA ARG A 91 5.69 31.06 4.18
C ARG A 91 4.56 31.53 3.28
N THR A 92 4.49 30.95 2.09
CA THR A 92 3.47 31.30 1.09
C THR A 92 2.19 30.48 1.28
N ALA A 93 1.03 31.08 1.04
CA ALA A 93 -0.28 30.42 1.06
C ALA A 93 -0.32 29.09 0.28
N LYS A 94 0.29 29.06 -0.92
CA LYS A 94 0.40 27.86 -1.76
C LYS A 94 1.14 26.73 -1.07
N ARG A 95 2.20 27.05 -0.32
CA ARG A 95 3.00 26.06 0.42
C ARG A 95 2.25 25.55 1.64
N LEU A 96 1.57 26.42 2.38
CA LEU A 96 0.77 26.05 3.54
C LEU A 96 -0.41 25.14 3.16
N GLY A 97 -1.14 25.48 2.09
CA GLY A 97 -2.24 24.64 1.61
C GLY A 97 -1.76 23.25 1.18
N LYS A 98 -0.66 23.18 0.43
CA LYS A 98 -0.08 21.89 0.03
C LYS A 98 0.42 21.07 1.23
N TRP A 99 1.04 21.73 2.21
CA TRP A 99 1.46 21.05 3.44
C TRP A 99 0.26 20.49 4.20
N TRP A 100 -0.84 21.24 4.29
CA TRP A 100 -2.06 20.81 4.97
C TRP A 100 -2.74 19.61 4.29
N GLU A 101 -2.76 19.55 2.96
CA GLU A 101 -3.27 18.39 2.23
C GLU A 101 -2.51 17.13 2.61
N VAL A 102 -1.17 17.19 2.57
CA VAL A 102 -0.29 16.08 2.96
C VAL A 102 -0.45 15.73 4.44
N PHE A 103 -0.54 16.74 5.32
CA PHE A 103 -0.76 16.56 6.75
C PHE A 103 -2.08 15.83 7.01
N LYS A 104 -3.18 16.26 6.37
CA LYS A 104 -4.49 15.64 6.52
C LYS A 104 -4.53 14.21 6.01
N GLU A 105 -3.94 13.94 4.85
CA GLU A 105 -3.82 12.58 4.30
C GLU A 105 -3.04 11.66 5.26
N LYS A 106 -1.94 12.19 5.83
CA LYS A 106 -1.17 11.46 6.85
C LYS A 106 -2.01 11.13 8.08
N GLN A 107 -2.73 12.11 8.64
CA GLN A 107 -3.62 11.90 9.80
C GLN A 107 -4.73 10.88 9.50
N GLN A 108 -5.32 10.91 8.31
CA GLN A 108 -6.35 9.95 7.91
C GLN A 108 -5.82 8.52 7.82
N ARG A 109 -4.61 8.35 7.28
CA ARG A 109 -3.94 7.04 7.23
C ARG A 109 -3.65 6.51 8.63
N GLU A 110 -3.09 7.33 9.51
CA GLU A 110 -2.81 6.95 10.90
C GLU A 110 -4.09 6.59 11.67
N HIS A 111 -5.19 7.32 11.45
CA HIS A 111 -6.49 6.99 12.06
C HIS A 111 -7.06 5.68 11.51
N LYS A 112 -6.92 5.41 10.21
CA LYS A 112 -7.36 4.16 9.58
C LYS A 112 -6.54 2.96 10.07
N GLU A 113 -5.24 3.13 10.27
CA GLU A 113 -4.36 2.10 10.82
C GLU A 113 -4.72 1.79 12.28
N LYS A 114 -4.96 2.81 13.11
CA LYS A 114 -5.42 2.64 14.49
C LYS A 114 -6.78 1.93 14.58
N HIS A 115 -7.74 2.28 13.73
CA HIS A 115 -9.05 1.62 13.70
C HIS A 115 -8.97 0.16 13.19
N LYS A 116 -8.01 -0.13 12.30
CA LYS A 116 -7.75 -1.49 11.80
C LYS A 116 -7.09 -2.39 12.86
N THR A 117 -6.27 -1.83 13.75
CA THR A 117 -5.70 -2.57 14.90
C THR A 117 -6.72 -2.81 16.01
N VAL A 118 -7.73 -1.96 16.18
CA VAL A 118 -8.79 -2.17 17.20
C VAL A 118 -9.86 -3.15 16.73
N GLU A 119 -10.17 -3.23 15.43
CA GLU A 119 -11.12 -4.24 14.90
C GLU A 119 -10.52 -5.63 14.67
N SER A 120 -9.21 -5.81 14.88
CA SER A 120 -8.55 -7.12 14.77
C SER A 120 -8.50 -7.89 16.09
N VAL A 121 -9.55 -7.78 16.90
CA VAL A 121 -9.92 -8.75 17.95
C VAL A 121 -11.36 -9.21 17.64
N GLU A 122 -11.44 -10.10 16.66
CA GLU A 122 -12.23 -11.34 16.67
C GLU A 122 -13.51 -11.45 17.53
N ASN A 123 -14.53 -10.60 17.34
CA ASN A 123 -15.86 -10.84 17.93
C ASN A 123 -16.99 -11.10 16.91
N GLY A 124 -16.93 -10.53 15.71
CA GLY A 124 -18.07 -10.62 14.76
C GLY A 124 -18.18 -11.91 13.93
N LYS A 125 -17.12 -12.71 13.83
CA LYS A 125 -17.15 -13.95 13.02
C LYS A 125 -17.65 -15.16 13.80
N TYR A 126 -17.30 -15.25 15.08
CA TYR A 126 -17.76 -16.35 15.95
C TYR A 126 -19.24 -16.21 16.29
N ASP A 127 -19.74 -15.01 16.57
CA ASP A 127 -21.17 -14.79 16.83
C ASP A 127 -22.05 -15.21 15.64
N ARG A 128 -21.65 -14.88 14.41
CA ARG A 128 -22.42 -15.25 13.21
C ARG A 128 -22.43 -16.75 12.95
N ILE A 129 -21.37 -17.47 13.32
CA ILE A 129 -21.29 -18.94 13.21
C ILE A 129 -22.11 -19.62 14.31
N LEU A 130 -22.06 -19.09 15.55
CA LEU A 130 -22.85 -19.58 16.67
C LEU A 130 -24.36 -19.37 16.44
N GLU A 131 -24.74 -18.24 15.84
CA GLU A 131 -26.12 -17.92 15.51
C GLU A 131 -26.67 -18.83 14.39
N THR A 132 -25.85 -19.14 13.36
CA THR A 132 -26.25 -20.12 12.33
C THR A 132 -26.32 -21.56 12.84
N PHE A 133 -25.49 -21.93 13.81
CA PHE A 133 -25.57 -23.23 14.48
C PHE A 133 -26.81 -23.33 15.39
N ALA A 134 -27.10 -22.30 16.17
CA ALA A 134 -28.28 -22.22 17.03
C ALA A 134 -29.58 -22.29 16.21
N GLU A 135 -29.65 -21.60 15.06
CA GLU A 135 -30.81 -21.70 14.17
C GLU A 135 -31.02 -23.12 13.59
N LYS A 136 -29.95 -23.86 13.29
CA LYS A 136 -30.05 -25.23 12.77
C LYS A 136 -30.47 -26.25 13.81
N LEU A 137 -30.11 -26.06 15.08
CA LEU A 137 -30.55 -26.94 16.18
C LEU A 137 -32.00 -26.67 16.61
N VAL A 138 -32.48 -25.42 16.51
CA VAL A 138 -33.85 -25.07 16.91
C VAL A 138 -34.86 -25.26 15.77
N LYS A 139 -34.46 -25.17 14.48
CA LYS A 139 -35.38 -25.40 13.34
C LYS A 139 -35.60 -26.87 12.96
N GLN A 140 -34.95 -27.85 13.59
CA GLN A 140 -35.14 -29.27 13.25
C GLN A 140 -36.22 -30.01 14.06
N ARG A 141 -37.20 -29.29 14.63
CA ARG A 141 -38.33 -29.96 15.33
C ARG A 141 -39.68 -29.26 15.21
N HIS A 142 -40.14 -29.03 13.98
CA HIS A 142 -41.55 -28.70 13.69
C HIS A 142 -41.77 -28.49 12.19
N SER A 143 -42.13 -29.58 11.49
CA SER A 143 -43.22 -29.62 10.50
C SER A 143 -43.09 -30.88 9.64
N SER A 144 -43.92 -31.88 9.93
CA SER A 144 -44.31 -32.89 8.94
C SER A 144 -45.62 -33.51 9.43
N THR A 145 -46.69 -32.76 9.24
CA THR A 145 -48.06 -33.26 9.23
C THR A 145 -48.22 -34.14 7.98
N PHE A 146 -48.49 -35.44 8.16
CA PHE A 146 -49.11 -36.30 7.15
C PHE A 146 -50.40 -36.91 7.72
N PRO A 147 -51.40 -37.20 6.87
CA PRO A 147 -52.78 -37.45 7.29
C PRO A 147 -53.02 -38.90 7.77
N MET A 148 -54.15 -39.07 8.46
CA MET A 148 -54.66 -40.26 9.16
C MET A 148 -54.94 -41.48 8.26
N ALA A 149 -54.74 -42.71 8.79
CA ALA A 149 -55.78 -43.75 8.95
C ALA A 149 -55.29 -45.06 9.64
N ALA A 150 -56.07 -45.46 10.66
CA ALA A 150 -56.48 -46.81 11.12
C ALA A 150 -55.47 -47.91 11.58
N SER A 151 -55.57 -48.18 12.89
CA SER A 151 -55.82 -49.46 13.60
C SER A 151 -54.79 -50.60 13.68
N ASN A 152 -54.45 -50.89 14.96
CA ASN A 152 -54.30 -52.18 15.65
C ASN A 152 -53.01 -53.02 15.48
N GLY A 153 -52.22 -53.07 16.57
CA GLY A 153 -51.82 -54.33 17.21
C GLY A 153 -50.32 -54.72 17.30
N VAL A 154 -49.81 -54.75 18.54
CA VAL A 154 -49.13 -55.91 19.21
C VAL A 154 -47.66 -56.32 18.83
N PHE A 155 -46.77 -56.24 19.85
CA PHE A 155 -45.56 -57.02 20.25
C PHE A 155 -44.20 -57.02 19.48
N LEU A 156 -43.15 -56.54 20.20
CA LEU A 156 -41.81 -57.12 20.55
C LEU A 156 -40.81 -57.73 19.49
N PRO A 157 -39.50 -57.86 19.81
CA PRO A 157 -38.36 -57.45 18.96
C PRO A 157 -37.37 -58.57 18.55
N THR A 158 -36.66 -58.44 17.41
CA THR A 158 -35.39 -59.17 17.11
C THR A 158 -34.57 -58.57 15.94
N ASP A 159 -33.37 -58.05 16.23
CA ASP A 159 -32.00 -58.24 15.66
C ASP A 159 -31.67 -58.54 14.13
N PRO A 160 -30.38 -58.41 13.68
CA PRO A 160 -29.89 -57.58 12.53
C PRO A 160 -29.46 -58.33 11.24
N PRO A 161 -28.90 -57.66 10.19
CA PRO A 161 -27.43 -57.61 10.01
C PRO A 161 -26.83 -56.32 9.34
N SER A 162 -25.51 -56.14 9.56
CA SER A 162 -24.55 -55.08 9.14
C SER A 162 -24.04 -55.21 7.67
N PRO A 163 -23.05 -54.46 7.11
CA PRO A 163 -22.49 -53.09 7.34
C PRO A 163 -22.32 -52.24 6.03
N ALA A 164 -21.79 -51.01 6.19
CA ALA A 164 -20.87 -50.25 5.30
C ALA A 164 -21.40 -48.89 4.76
N PRO A 165 -20.51 -47.96 4.33
CA PRO A 165 -19.75 -47.09 5.22
C PRO A 165 -19.90 -45.60 4.88
N THR A 166 -19.56 -44.78 5.87
CA THR A 166 -19.46 -43.32 5.79
C THR A 166 -18.25 -42.94 4.93
N LEU A 167 -18.48 -42.35 3.75
CA LEU A 167 -17.42 -41.74 2.93
C LEU A 167 -17.34 -40.24 3.19
N LEU A 168 -16.33 -39.83 3.96
CA LEU A 168 -15.86 -38.46 4.04
C LEU A 168 -14.84 -38.17 2.92
N PRO A 169 -14.77 -36.94 2.35
CA PRO A 169 -13.84 -36.59 1.29
C PRO A 169 -12.36 -36.49 1.70
N PRO A 170 -11.41 -36.64 0.74
CA PRO A 170 -10.02 -37.05 1.00
C PRO A 170 -9.03 -36.01 1.55
N TRP A 171 -9.49 -34.88 2.09
CA TRP A 171 -8.61 -33.77 2.52
C TRP A 171 -8.60 -33.51 4.03
N LEU A 172 -9.18 -34.41 4.83
CA LEU A 172 -9.12 -34.39 6.29
C LEU A 172 -8.32 -35.57 6.87
N SER A 173 -7.16 -35.87 6.29
CA SER A 173 -6.13 -36.68 6.95
C SER A 173 -4.81 -35.95 6.89
N SER A 174 -4.37 -35.46 8.04
CA SER A 174 -2.99 -35.03 8.27
C SER A 174 -2.58 -35.60 9.62
N ASN A 175 -1.69 -36.60 9.59
CA ASN A 175 -0.93 -36.99 10.75
C ASN A 175 0.55 -37.05 10.37
N SER A 176 1.33 -36.26 11.10
CA SER A 176 2.78 -36.07 10.96
C SER A 176 3.56 -37.32 11.37
N SER A 177 4.65 -37.61 10.67
CA SER A 177 5.94 -37.95 11.30
C SER A 177 7.07 -38.08 10.27
N ASN A 178 8.08 -37.22 10.45
CA ASN A 178 9.53 -37.41 10.26
C ASN A 178 10.16 -38.02 8.98
N THR A 179 11.17 -37.26 8.53
CA THR A 179 12.45 -37.63 7.87
C THR A 179 12.56 -37.56 6.34
N SER A 180 13.62 -36.83 5.95
CA SER A 180 14.40 -36.90 4.71
C SER A 180 13.80 -36.39 3.39
N VAL A 181 14.53 -35.39 2.84
CA VAL A 181 14.88 -35.18 1.43
C VAL A 181 13.76 -35.36 0.39
N VAL A 182 13.30 -34.25 -0.19
CA VAL A 182 13.25 -33.93 -1.63
C VAL A 182 12.39 -32.68 -1.81
N ARG A 183 12.96 -31.67 -2.48
CA ARG A 183 12.36 -30.39 -2.86
C ARG A 183 11.29 -30.60 -3.95
N PRO A 184 10.05 -30.07 -3.85
CA PRO A 184 9.14 -30.05 -4.98
C PRO A 184 9.40 -28.81 -5.86
N PRO A 185 9.17 -28.90 -7.19
CA PRO A 185 9.61 -27.89 -8.14
C PRO A 185 8.67 -26.68 -8.16
N SER A 186 9.26 -25.48 -8.21
CA SER A 186 8.56 -24.24 -8.53
C SER A 186 8.09 -24.26 -9.99
N PRO A 187 6.89 -23.76 -10.33
CA PRO A 187 6.50 -23.59 -11.73
C PRO A 187 7.22 -22.39 -12.32
N SER A 188 8.43 -22.61 -12.85
CA SER A 188 9.07 -21.68 -13.77
C SER A 188 8.45 -21.87 -15.15
N VAL A 189 7.67 -20.90 -15.63
CA VAL A 189 7.27 -20.84 -17.04
C VAL A 189 8.24 -19.92 -17.76
N THR A 190 9.28 -20.51 -18.33
CA THR A 190 10.14 -19.88 -19.34
C THR A 190 9.34 -19.76 -20.64
N LEU A 191 9.04 -18.53 -21.05
CA LEU A 191 8.50 -18.28 -22.39
C LEU A 191 9.64 -18.37 -23.41
N SER A 192 9.74 -19.52 -24.08
CA SER A 192 10.46 -19.65 -25.34
C SER A 192 9.74 -18.82 -26.40
N LEU A 193 10.43 -17.82 -26.95
CA LEU A 193 9.99 -17.06 -28.10
C LEU A 193 10.26 -17.89 -29.36
N SER A 194 9.25 -18.59 -29.85
CA SER A 194 9.24 -19.14 -31.22
C SER A 194 8.22 -18.37 -32.07
N PRO A 195 8.60 -17.93 -33.28
CA PRO A 195 7.72 -17.15 -34.16
C PRO A 195 6.74 -18.10 -34.85
N SER A 196 5.44 -17.97 -34.55
CA SER A 196 4.41 -18.77 -35.22
C SER A 196 3.80 -17.97 -36.36
N THR A 197 4.16 -18.42 -37.56
CA THR A 197 3.49 -18.24 -38.85
C THR A 197 1.99 -17.98 -38.72
N VAL A 198 1.58 -16.83 -39.24
CA VAL A 198 0.17 -16.45 -39.41
C VAL A 198 -0.46 -17.40 -40.43
N PRO A 199 -1.58 -18.09 -40.15
CA PRO A 199 -2.31 -18.80 -41.20
C PRO A 199 -2.90 -17.75 -42.14
N ALA A 200 -2.71 -17.95 -43.44
CA ALA A 200 -3.24 -17.07 -44.48
C ALA A 200 -4.77 -16.94 -44.34
N ALA A 201 -5.27 -15.70 -44.34
CA ALA A 201 -6.69 -15.40 -44.34
C ALA A 201 -7.39 -16.01 -45.56
N PRO A 202 -8.67 -16.41 -45.46
CA PRO A 202 -9.43 -16.87 -46.62
C PRO A 202 -9.51 -15.76 -47.67
N ARG A 203 -9.22 -16.10 -48.91
CA ARG A 203 -9.26 -15.17 -50.05
C ARG A 203 -10.70 -14.77 -50.32
N ILE A 204 -11.01 -13.48 -50.18
CA ILE A 204 -12.30 -12.88 -50.52
C ILE A 204 -12.29 -12.58 -52.04
N PRO A 205 -13.18 -13.19 -52.86
CA PRO A 205 -13.14 -13.08 -54.32
C PRO A 205 -13.36 -11.68 -54.91
N TRP A 206 -13.94 -10.75 -54.15
CA TRP A 206 -14.52 -9.50 -54.68
C TRP A 206 -13.55 -8.29 -54.70
N LEU A 207 -12.29 -8.49 -54.29
CA LEU A 207 -11.26 -7.44 -54.34
C LEU A 207 -10.12 -7.87 -55.26
N GLN A 208 -10.38 -7.89 -56.57
CA GLN A 208 -9.33 -7.79 -57.57
C GLN A 208 -9.27 -6.36 -58.12
N PRO A 209 -8.08 -5.71 -58.11
CA PRO A 209 -7.85 -4.52 -58.90
C PRO A 209 -7.76 -4.90 -60.38
N GLU A 210 -8.71 -4.41 -61.17
CA GLU A 210 -8.70 -4.34 -62.63
C GLU A 210 -7.30 -4.02 -63.17
N ARG A 211 -6.71 -4.97 -63.92
CA ARG A 211 -5.55 -4.71 -64.78
C ARG A 211 -6.03 -4.71 -66.22
N MET A 212 -6.18 -3.50 -66.75
CA MET A 212 -6.33 -3.21 -68.18
C MET A 212 -5.25 -3.93 -69.01
N SER A 213 -5.63 -4.64 -70.07
CA SER A 213 -4.88 -4.67 -71.34
C SER A 213 -5.76 -5.23 -72.46
N GLU A 214 -5.74 -4.53 -73.59
CA GLU A 214 -6.59 -4.64 -74.78
C GLU A 214 -6.39 -5.93 -75.60
N THR A 215 -7.44 -6.42 -76.29
CA THR A 215 -7.52 -6.46 -77.78
C THR A 215 -8.76 -7.23 -78.30
N ASN A 216 -9.53 -6.50 -79.11
CA ASN A 216 -10.41 -6.87 -80.24
C ASN A 216 -11.81 -7.51 -80.10
N PRO A 217 -12.77 -7.10 -80.96
CA PRO A 217 -14.19 -7.41 -80.86
C PRO A 217 -14.64 -8.52 -81.83
N VAL A 218 -15.61 -9.34 -81.43
CA VAL A 218 -16.42 -10.14 -82.37
C VAL A 218 -17.90 -9.95 -82.07
N LEU A 219 -18.56 -9.44 -83.10
CA LEU A 219 -19.98 -9.26 -83.33
C LEU A 219 -20.73 -10.60 -83.18
N GLY A 220 -21.88 -10.63 -82.52
CA GLY A 220 -22.69 -11.86 -82.49
C GLY A 220 -23.98 -11.78 -81.68
N ASN A 221 -25.01 -11.20 -82.31
CA ASN A 221 -26.44 -11.51 -82.16
C ASN A 221 -27.17 -11.15 -80.85
N MET A 222 -28.05 -10.16 -80.99
CA MET A 222 -29.29 -10.05 -80.22
C MET A 222 -30.37 -10.98 -80.79
N VAL A 223 -31.48 -11.09 -80.04
CA VAL A 223 -32.89 -11.44 -80.41
C VAL A 223 -33.36 -12.78 -79.76
N PRO A 224 -34.61 -12.90 -79.24
CA PRO A 224 -35.36 -12.03 -78.32
C PRO A 224 -36.15 -12.83 -77.23
N HIS A 225 -36.81 -12.09 -76.33
CA HIS A 225 -37.87 -12.44 -75.38
C HIS A 225 -38.49 -13.87 -75.32
N GLY A 226 -38.65 -14.39 -74.10
CA GLY A 226 -39.75 -15.31 -73.77
C GLY A 226 -39.55 -16.14 -72.50
N SER A 227 -40.36 -15.85 -71.47
CA SER A 227 -40.56 -16.60 -70.21
C SER A 227 -39.58 -16.32 -69.08
N PHE A 228 -39.94 -15.34 -68.23
CA PHE A 228 -39.48 -15.29 -66.86
C PHE A 228 -39.98 -16.55 -66.13
N SER A 229 -39.10 -17.53 -66.03
CA SER A 229 -39.25 -18.69 -65.17
C SER A 229 -39.13 -18.21 -63.71
N SER A 230 -40.18 -18.36 -62.92
CA SER A 230 -40.15 -18.03 -61.48
C SER A 230 -39.07 -18.80 -60.70
N CYS A 231 -38.49 -19.85 -61.31
CA CYS A 231 -37.35 -20.58 -60.77
C CYS A 231 -36.05 -19.76 -60.71
N SER A 232 -35.86 -18.76 -61.60
CA SER A 232 -34.64 -17.95 -61.66
C SER A 232 -34.59 -16.84 -60.60
N GLU A 233 -35.72 -16.21 -60.29
CA GLU A 233 -35.80 -15.20 -59.23
C GLU A 233 -35.61 -15.82 -57.85
N ASN A 234 -36.16 -17.02 -57.63
CA ASN A 234 -36.00 -17.74 -56.36
C ASN A 234 -34.54 -18.15 -56.10
N MET A 235 -33.75 -18.46 -57.13
CA MET A 235 -32.32 -18.74 -56.99
C MET A 235 -31.50 -17.51 -56.64
N LEU A 236 -31.75 -16.36 -57.31
CA LEU A 236 -31.08 -15.09 -57.00
C LEU A 236 -31.42 -14.58 -55.59
N ILE A 237 -32.67 -14.77 -55.15
CA ILE A 237 -33.07 -14.45 -53.77
C ILE A 237 -32.34 -15.34 -52.78
N SER A 238 -32.17 -16.64 -53.07
CA SER A 238 -31.40 -17.57 -52.22
C SER A 238 -29.93 -17.16 -52.12
N GLU A 239 -29.28 -16.82 -53.24
CA GLU A 239 -27.89 -16.34 -53.27
C GLU A 239 -27.71 -15.03 -52.48
N LEU A 240 -28.67 -14.11 -52.58
CA LEU A 240 -28.67 -12.86 -51.81
C LEU A 240 -28.82 -13.13 -50.30
N VAL A 241 -29.67 -14.07 -49.91
CA VAL A 241 -29.85 -14.48 -48.50
C VAL A 241 -28.57 -15.10 -47.95
N ASP A 242 -27.88 -15.92 -48.75
CA ASP A 242 -26.62 -16.52 -48.32
C ASP A 242 -25.47 -15.49 -48.27
N CYS A 243 -25.40 -14.54 -49.20
CA CYS A 243 -24.48 -13.40 -49.10
C CYS A 243 -24.73 -12.57 -47.84
N CYS A 244 -25.99 -12.30 -47.49
CA CYS A 244 -26.35 -11.61 -46.25
C CYS A 244 -25.90 -12.41 -45.01
N ARG A 245 -26.11 -13.74 -45.04
CA ARG A 245 -25.68 -14.63 -43.96
C ARG A 245 -24.17 -14.63 -43.77
N GLU A 246 -23.41 -14.72 -44.85
CA GLU A 246 -21.95 -14.67 -44.83
C GLU A 246 -21.42 -13.33 -44.30
N LEU A 247 -22.04 -12.21 -44.70
CA LEU A 247 -21.70 -10.89 -44.18
C LEU A 247 -21.97 -10.78 -42.67
N ASP A 248 -23.11 -11.30 -42.21
CA ASP A 248 -23.47 -11.33 -40.79
C ASP A 248 -22.52 -12.23 -39.98
N GLU A 249 -22.14 -13.38 -40.53
CA GLU A 249 -21.15 -14.30 -39.93
C GLU A 249 -19.76 -13.66 -39.87
N GLY A 250 -19.33 -13.00 -40.94
CA GLY A 250 -18.09 -12.23 -41.00
C GLY A 250 -18.07 -11.10 -39.96
N HIS A 251 -19.19 -10.38 -39.80
CA HIS A 251 -19.31 -9.33 -38.80
C HIS A 251 -19.21 -9.90 -37.36
N ARG A 252 -19.85 -11.03 -37.08
CA ARG A 252 -19.75 -11.72 -35.78
C ARG A 252 -18.34 -12.20 -35.50
N ALA A 253 -17.67 -12.81 -36.47
CA ALA A 253 -16.29 -13.29 -36.35
C ALA A 253 -15.31 -12.13 -36.10
N TRP A 254 -15.44 -11.03 -36.86
CA TRP A 254 -14.64 -9.83 -36.65
C TRP A 254 -14.87 -9.22 -35.26
N ALA A 255 -16.12 -9.14 -34.80
CA ALA A 255 -16.45 -8.64 -33.46
C ALA A 255 -15.88 -9.53 -32.35
N ALA A 256 -15.91 -10.86 -32.53
CA ALA A 256 -15.30 -11.81 -31.60
C ALA A 256 -13.77 -11.64 -31.55
N HIS A 257 -13.11 -11.53 -32.70
CA HIS A 257 -11.68 -11.28 -32.76
C HIS A 257 -11.29 -9.95 -32.11
N LYS A 258 -12.07 -8.88 -32.33
CA LYS A 258 -11.85 -7.58 -31.68
C LYS A 258 -12.00 -7.68 -30.16
N LYS A 259 -12.98 -8.42 -29.66
CA LYS A 259 -13.17 -8.68 -28.22
C LYS A 259 -11.99 -9.46 -27.64
N GLU A 260 -11.56 -10.52 -28.31
CA GLU A 260 -10.41 -11.34 -27.90
C GLU A 260 -9.12 -10.52 -27.87
N ALA A 261 -8.85 -9.72 -28.91
CA ALA A 261 -7.69 -8.84 -28.97
C ALA A 261 -7.70 -7.79 -27.86
N ALA A 262 -8.85 -7.14 -27.62
CA ALA A 262 -9.01 -6.19 -26.52
C ALA A 262 -8.81 -6.85 -25.16
N TRP A 263 -9.31 -8.07 -24.98
CA TRP A 263 -9.19 -8.83 -23.76
C TRP A 263 -7.72 -9.25 -23.49
N ARG A 264 -6.97 -9.67 -24.53
CA ARG A 264 -5.51 -9.91 -24.44
C ARG A 264 -4.73 -8.67 -24.05
N LEU A 265 -5.03 -7.53 -24.66
CA LEU A 265 -4.40 -6.25 -24.32
C LEU A 265 -4.65 -5.89 -22.84
N ARG A 266 -5.91 -5.97 -22.40
CA ARG A 266 -6.29 -5.72 -21.00
C ARG A 266 -5.55 -6.63 -20.02
N ARG A 267 -5.38 -7.92 -20.36
CA ARG A 267 -4.61 -8.85 -19.53
C ARG A 267 -3.15 -8.41 -19.38
N VAL A 268 -2.49 -8.02 -20.47
CA VAL A 268 -1.09 -7.56 -20.44
C VAL A 268 -0.95 -6.24 -19.69
N GLU A 269 -1.87 -5.29 -19.89
CA GLU A 269 -1.91 -4.04 -19.12
C GLU A 269 -2.03 -4.32 -17.62
N LEU A 270 -2.91 -5.24 -17.22
CA LEU A 270 -3.09 -5.62 -15.83
C LEU A 270 -1.83 -6.29 -15.26
N GLN A 271 -1.16 -7.15 -16.04
CA GLN A 271 0.10 -7.78 -15.63
C GLN A 271 1.22 -6.75 -15.47
N LEU A 272 1.30 -5.76 -16.35
CA LEU A 272 2.27 -4.67 -16.22
C LEU A 272 2.03 -3.85 -14.96
N GLU A 273 0.77 -3.52 -14.67
CA GLU A 273 0.43 -2.76 -13.46
C GLU A 273 0.64 -3.57 -12.18
N SER A 274 0.37 -4.88 -12.19
CA SER A 274 0.66 -5.76 -11.05
C SER A 274 2.16 -5.88 -10.80
N GLU A 275 2.99 -6.01 -11.84
CA GLU A 275 4.45 -6.04 -11.76
C GLU A 275 5.02 -4.69 -11.25
N LYS A 276 4.52 -3.56 -11.79
CA LYS A 276 4.89 -2.24 -11.28
C LYS A 276 4.52 -2.08 -9.81
N ALA A 277 3.33 -2.53 -9.42
CA ALA A 277 2.88 -2.51 -8.02
C ALA A 277 3.75 -3.41 -7.14
N GLY A 278 4.13 -4.60 -7.62
CA GLY A 278 5.07 -5.50 -6.93
C GLY A 278 6.43 -4.86 -6.71
N ARG A 279 7.01 -4.24 -7.75
CA ARG A 279 8.30 -3.52 -7.62
C ARG A 279 8.22 -2.33 -6.68
N ARG A 280 7.11 -1.59 -6.68
CA ARG A 280 6.86 -0.49 -5.73
C ARG A 280 6.83 -0.98 -4.29
N ARG A 281 6.14 -2.09 -4.02
CA ARG A 281 6.09 -2.73 -2.69
C ARG A 281 7.47 -3.17 -2.21
N LYS A 282 8.22 -3.90 -3.04
CA LYS A 282 9.59 -4.34 -2.70
C LYS A 282 10.51 -3.18 -2.34
N LYS A 283 10.47 -2.08 -3.10
CA LYS A 283 11.26 -0.87 -2.78
C LYS A 283 10.83 -0.22 -1.46
N MET A 284 9.54 -0.23 -1.16
CA MET A 284 9.02 0.32 0.10
C MET A 284 9.47 -0.54 1.29
N GLU A 285 9.36 -1.87 1.18
CA GLU A 285 9.84 -2.84 2.17
C GLU A 285 11.36 -2.72 2.41
N GLU A 286 12.15 -2.52 1.35
CA GLU A 286 13.59 -2.29 1.46
C GLU A 286 13.92 -1.00 2.23
N ILE A 287 13.21 0.09 1.93
CA ILE A 287 13.37 1.37 2.65
C ILE A 287 12.94 1.21 4.11
N GLU A 288 11.82 0.53 4.37
CA GLU A 288 11.31 0.29 5.72
C GLU A 288 12.28 -0.56 6.54
N SER A 289 12.81 -1.65 5.97
CA SER A 289 13.85 -2.48 6.60
C SER A 289 15.10 -1.68 6.92
N LYS A 290 15.54 -0.79 6.03
CA LYS A 290 16.70 0.07 6.29
C LYS A 290 16.45 1.09 7.39
N ILE A 291 15.25 1.67 7.46
CA ILE A 291 14.86 2.58 8.54
C ILE A 291 14.86 1.84 9.87
N GLU A 292 14.32 0.63 9.91
CA GLU A 292 14.25 -0.16 11.14
C GLU A 292 15.64 -0.58 11.62
N ALA A 293 16.52 -1.01 10.72
CA ALA A 293 17.91 -1.33 11.07
C ALA A 293 18.65 -0.12 11.68
N LEU A 294 18.48 1.07 11.10
CA LEU A 294 19.08 2.30 11.65
C LEU A 294 18.51 2.68 13.02
N ARG A 295 17.22 2.40 13.27
CA ARG A 295 16.59 2.65 14.58
C ARG A 295 17.12 1.70 15.64
N GLU A 296 17.26 0.42 15.31
CA GLU A 296 17.83 -0.56 16.24
C GLU A 296 19.32 -0.27 16.53
N GLU A 297 20.09 0.18 15.52
CA GLU A 297 21.47 0.63 15.74
C GLU A 297 21.55 1.85 16.68
N GLN A 298 20.67 2.84 16.50
CA GLN A 298 20.60 3.99 17.41
C GLN A 298 20.20 3.58 18.83
N LYS A 299 19.22 2.69 18.96
CA LYS A 299 18.74 2.19 20.25
C LYS A 299 19.84 1.43 20.99
N THR A 300 20.51 0.50 20.33
CA THR A 300 21.63 -0.26 20.91
C THR A 300 22.78 0.64 21.35
N ALA A 301 23.10 1.69 20.58
CA ALA A 301 24.09 2.68 21.00
C ALA A 301 23.67 3.45 22.27
N LEU A 302 22.39 3.85 22.37
CA LEU A 302 21.87 4.51 23.56
C LEU A 302 21.86 3.57 24.77
N ASP A 303 21.44 2.32 24.60
CA ASP A 303 21.43 1.31 25.66
C ASP A 303 22.85 1.04 26.19
N MET A 304 23.86 1.02 25.29
CA MET A 304 25.27 0.88 25.66
C MET A 304 25.75 2.08 26.49
N ILE A 305 25.46 3.30 26.05
CA ILE A 305 25.81 4.52 26.80
C ILE A 305 25.13 4.50 28.18
N GLU A 306 23.84 4.15 28.24
CA GLU A 306 23.12 4.09 29.51
C GLU A 306 23.71 3.03 30.45
N ALA A 307 24.09 1.86 29.93
CA ALA A 307 24.74 0.82 30.70
C ALA A 307 26.09 1.28 31.28
N GLU A 308 26.93 1.96 30.49
CA GLU A 308 28.19 2.53 30.96
C GLU A 308 27.99 3.53 32.10
N TYR A 309 27.02 4.44 31.96
CA TYR A 309 26.71 5.40 33.04
C TYR A 309 26.14 4.74 34.30
N ARG A 310 25.30 3.70 34.15
CA ARG A 310 24.82 2.91 35.29
C ARG A 310 25.98 2.22 36.01
N GLU A 311 26.90 1.59 35.29
CA GLU A 311 28.08 0.94 35.88
C GLU A 311 28.97 1.95 36.62
N GLN A 312 29.18 3.15 36.06
CA GLN A 312 29.91 4.22 36.73
C GLN A 312 29.23 4.63 38.05
N LEU A 313 27.90 4.76 38.07
CA LEU A 313 27.14 5.08 39.27
C LEU A 313 27.24 3.97 40.33
N ASP A 314 27.17 2.70 39.90
CA ASP A 314 27.31 1.55 40.79
C ASP A 314 28.73 1.43 41.34
N GLY A 315 29.75 1.79 40.55
CA GLY A 315 31.13 1.94 41.01
C GLY A 315 31.24 2.98 42.14
N LEU A 316 30.68 4.18 41.92
CA LEU A 316 30.69 5.25 42.92
C LEU A 316 29.95 4.87 44.21
N ARG A 317 28.83 4.13 44.11
CA ARG A 317 28.12 3.61 45.28
C ARG A 317 28.96 2.64 46.08
N ARG A 318 29.58 1.65 45.43
CA ARG A 318 30.47 0.69 46.10
C ARG A 318 31.64 1.38 46.79
N ASP A 319 32.23 2.38 46.15
CA ASP A 319 33.31 3.17 46.76
C ASP A 319 32.85 3.97 47.98
N ALA A 320 31.63 4.51 47.95
CA ALA A 320 31.03 5.20 49.10
C ALA A 320 30.77 4.22 50.26
N GLU A 321 30.12 3.08 49.98
CA GLU A 321 29.85 2.03 50.96
C GLU A 321 31.15 1.48 51.57
N ALA A 322 32.19 1.28 50.77
CA ALA A 322 33.50 0.82 51.24
C ALA A 322 34.17 1.85 52.17
N LYS A 323 34.01 3.16 51.89
CA LYS A 323 34.50 4.21 52.79
C LYS A 323 33.71 4.25 54.10
N ASP A 324 32.39 4.14 54.04
CA ASP A 324 31.54 4.09 55.23
C ASP A 324 31.88 2.88 56.10
N GLN A 325 32.07 1.71 55.48
CA GLN A 325 32.49 0.48 56.17
C GLN A 325 33.85 0.67 56.87
N LYS A 326 34.83 1.28 56.20
CA LYS A 326 36.14 1.59 56.81
C LYS A 326 36.02 2.55 57.99
N LEU A 327 35.16 3.58 57.88
CA LEU A 327 34.92 4.51 58.99
C LEU A 327 34.23 3.79 60.16
N ALA A 328 33.27 2.90 59.88
CA ALA A 328 32.60 2.10 60.90
C ALA A 328 33.58 1.15 61.62
N GLU A 329 34.49 0.50 60.89
CA GLU A 329 35.54 -0.35 61.48
C GLU A 329 36.52 0.45 62.34
N GLN A 330 36.97 1.62 61.87
CA GLN A 330 37.82 2.51 62.66
C GLN A 330 37.11 3.01 63.92
N TRP A 331 35.83 3.36 63.81
CA TRP A 331 35.00 3.75 64.95
C TRP A 331 34.85 2.62 65.96
N GLY A 332 34.51 1.41 65.49
CA GLY A 332 34.42 0.21 66.33
C GLY A 332 35.73 -0.12 67.03
N ALA A 333 36.87 -0.01 66.35
CA ALA A 333 38.19 -0.23 66.94
C ALA A 333 38.51 0.78 68.05
N LYS A 334 38.21 2.07 67.85
CA LYS A 334 38.36 3.11 68.88
C LYS A 334 37.47 2.83 70.09
N HIS A 335 36.22 2.45 69.85
CA HIS A 335 35.27 2.15 70.91
C HIS A 335 35.72 0.93 71.72
N LEU A 336 36.21 -0.12 71.06
CA LEU A 336 36.78 -1.30 71.71
C LEU A 336 38.01 -0.96 72.54
N HIS A 337 38.89 -0.09 72.03
CA HIS A 337 40.06 0.39 72.78
C HIS A 337 39.65 1.16 74.04
N LEU A 338 38.66 2.06 73.93
CA LEU A 338 38.11 2.78 75.07
C LEU A 338 37.49 1.84 76.10
N THR A 339 36.71 0.85 75.67
CA THR A 339 36.12 -0.16 76.57
C THR A 339 37.22 -0.91 77.33
N LYS A 340 38.27 -1.39 76.65
CA LYS A 340 39.41 -2.04 77.29
C LYS A 340 40.15 -1.13 78.27
N PHE A 341 40.31 0.15 77.93
CA PHE A 341 40.94 1.15 78.82
C PHE A 341 40.10 1.38 80.08
N LEU A 342 38.78 1.50 79.95
CA LEU A 342 37.86 1.63 81.08
C LEU A 342 37.86 0.39 81.97
N GLU A 343 37.91 -0.81 81.39
CA GLU A 343 38.07 -2.07 82.14
C GLU A 343 39.38 -2.08 82.95
N GLN A 344 40.50 -1.66 82.37
CA GLN A 344 41.78 -1.56 83.09
C GLN A 344 41.72 -0.57 84.27
N MET A 345 41.09 0.58 84.07
CA MET A 345 40.90 1.58 85.13
C MET A 345 39.94 1.11 86.23
N GLY A 346 38.85 0.43 85.85
CA GLY A 346 37.87 -0.16 86.77
C GLY A 346 38.44 -1.33 87.58
N CYS A 347 39.31 -2.14 86.98
CA CYS A 347 40.06 -3.20 87.68
C CYS A 347 41.09 -2.64 88.67
N ARG A 348 41.64 -1.44 88.43
CA ARG A 348 42.57 -0.77 89.35
C ARG A 348 41.89 -0.21 90.61
N ALA A 349 40.58 0.00 90.58
CA ALA A 349 39.82 0.59 91.70
C ALA A 349 39.32 -0.43 92.74
N ARG A 350 39.55 -1.74 92.57
CA ARG A 350 39.12 -2.79 93.52
C ARG A 350 40.25 -3.51 94.26
N VAL A 351 41.48 -3.00 94.19
CA VAL A 351 42.60 -3.50 95.01
C VAL A 351 43.03 -2.39 95.97
N GLY A 352 42.19 -2.13 96.96
CA GLY A 352 42.49 -1.33 98.14
C GLY A 352 41.85 -2.05 99.32
N GLU A 353 42.71 -2.58 100.19
CA GLU A 353 42.43 -3.47 101.33
C GLU A 353 41.32 -2.97 102.29
N PRO A 354 40.89 -3.84 103.23
CA PRO A 354 41.49 -3.69 104.55
C PRO A 354 42.01 -5.00 105.13
N ASN A 355 43.30 -5.00 105.46
CA ASN A 355 43.88 -5.85 106.48
C ASN A 355 43.98 -5.00 107.75
N GLY A 356 43.52 -5.50 108.91
CA GLY A 356 43.70 -4.76 110.16
C GLY A 356 42.81 -5.14 111.34
N ARG A 357 43.24 -6.20 112.03
CA ARG A 357 43.01 -6.57 113.45
C ARG A 357 41.67 -7.16 113.89
#